data_AF-A0A536YKW8-F1
#
_entry.id   AF-A0A536YKW8-F1
#
_cell.length_a   1.000
_cell.length_b   1.000
_cell.length_c   1.000
_cell.angle_alpha   90.00
_cell.angle_beta   90.00
_cell.angle_gamma   90.00
#
_symmetry.space_group_name_H-M   'P 1'
#
loop_
_entity.id
_entity.type
_entity.pdbx_description
1 polymer ?
#
loop_
_entity_poly.entity_id
_entity_poly.type
_entity_poly.pdbx_seq_one_letter_code
_entity_poly.pdbx_strand_id
1 'polypeptide(L)'
;LRGEVLVIGGLKEKLLAAHRGGVKTVLIPEENVKDLAEIPDNIKNRLEILPVKWMDQVLELALERQPEPRKPTSDAPPIPPVADDKTSPTVVTH
;
A
#
# COMPACT_ATOMS: atom_id res chain seq x y z
N LEU A 1 5.30 -0.03 -14.32
CA LEU A 1 5.06 0.87 -13.17
C LEU A 1 6.42 1.10 -12.50
N ARG A 2 6.84 2.35 -12.28
CA ARG A 2 8.20 2.71 -11.81
C ARG A 2 8.25 3.16 -10.35
N GLY A 3 7.18 2.95 -9.57
CA GLY A 3 7.13 3.36 -8.16
C GLY A 3 6.97 4.87 -7.94
N GLU A 4 6.57 5.64 -8.96
CA GLU A 4 6.30 7.06 -8.82
C GLU A 4 5.00 7.30 -8.03
N VAL A 5 5.04 8.24 -7.09
CA VAL A 5 3.89 8.65 -6.29
C VAL A 5 3.16 9.78 -7.01
N LEU A 6 1.93 9.48 -7.44
CA LEU A 6 1.12 10.41 -8.22
C LEU A 6 0.23 11.29 -7.35
N VAL A 7 -0.19 12.41 -7.91
CA VAL A 7 -1.12 13.35 -7.28
C VAL A 7 -2.43 12.68 -6.87
N ILE A 8 -2.96 13.14 -5.75
CA ILE A 8 -4.24 12.71 -5.22
C ILE A 8 -5.19 13.90 -5.09
N GLY A 9 -6.48 13.64 -5.32
CA GLY A 9 -7.55 14.56 -4.96
C GLY A 9 -7.94 14.45 -3.48
N GLY A 10 -8.66 15.47 -3.00
CA GLY A 10 -9.27 15.47 -1.66
C GLY A 10 -8.27 15.54 -0.51
N LEU A 11 -7.12 16.20 -0.70
CA LEU A 11 -6.06 16.28 0.31
C LEU A 11 -6.57 16.86 1.65
N LYS A 12 -7.41 17.89 1.58
CA LYS A 12 -8.02 18.54 2.74
C LYS A 12 -8.85 17.57 3.59
N GLU A 13 -9.71 16.77 2.96
CA GLU A 13 -10.58 15.82 3.65
C GLU A 13 -9.77 14.69 4.29
N LYS A 14 -8.73 14.19 3.57
CA LYS A 14 -7.82 13.16 4.07
C LYS A 14 -7.02 13.64 5.28
N LEU A 15 -6.48 14.86 5.25
CA LEU A 15 -5.75 15.43 6.39
C LEU A 15 -6.67 15.72 7.58
N LEU A 16 -7.90 16.16 7.35
CA LEU A 16 -8.88 16.34 8.41
C LEU A 16 -9.25 15.00 9.06
N ALA A 17 -9.40 13.94 8.26
CA ALA A 17 -9.64 12.59 8.76
C ALA A 17 -8.42 12.06 9.54
N ALA A 18 -7.20 12.27 9.04
CA ALA A 18 -5.97 11.92 9.75
C ALA A 18 -5.86 12.63 11.09
N HIS A 19 -6.15 13.92 11.14
CA HIS A 19 -6.17 14.71 12.37
C HIS A 19 -7.21 14.18 13.37
N ARG A 20 -8.43 13.89 12.92
CA ARG A 20 -9.49 13.31 13.76
C ARG A 20 -9.15 11.90 14.24
N GLY A 21 -8.44 11.13 13.43
CA GLY A 21 -7.93 9.80 13.77
C GLY A 21 -6.71 9.81 14.68
N GLY A 22 -6.20 10.99 15.07
CA GLY A 22 -5.02 11.11 15.92
C GLY A 22 -3.71 10.67 15.24
N VAL A 23 -3.69 10.63 13.91
CA VAL A 23 -2.48 10.33 13.14
C VAL A 23 -1.50 11.48 13.32
N LYS A 24 -0.23 11.17 13.62
CA LYS A 24 0.81 12.17 13.84
C LYS A 24 1.53 12.54 12.55
N THR A 25 1.84 11.53 11.73
CA THR A 25 2.69 11.69 10.55
C THR A 25 1.91 11.29 9.29
N VAL A 26 1.93 12.15 8.28
CA VAL A 26 1.20 11.97 7.02
C VAL A 26 2.16 12.17 5.85
N LEU A 27 2.24 11.16 4.99
CA LEU A 27 3.00 11.25 3.74
C LEU A 27 2.10 11.73 2.61
N ILE A 28 2.56 12.70 1.83
CA ILE A 28 1.81 13.27 0.70
C ILE A 28 2.67 13.27 -0.57
N PRO A 29 2.07 13.21 -1.77
CA PRO A 29 2.81 13.41 -3.01
C PRO A 29 3.46 14.80 -3.05
N GLU A 30 4.69 14.90 -3.57
CA GLU A 30 5.43 16.16 -3.71
C GLU A 30 4.64 17.23 -4.48
N GLU A 31 3.93 16.82 -5.53
CA GLU A 31 3.09 17.71 -6.33
C GLU A 31 1.91 18.30 -5.53
N ASN A 32 1.42 17.60 -4.50
CA ASN A 32 0.31 18.05 -3.65
C ASN A 32 0.74 19.05 -2.56
N VAL A 33 2.02 19.41 -2.47
CA VAL A 33 2.50 20.44 -1.53
C VAL A 33 1.81 21.78 -1.78
N LYS A 34 1.46 22.08 -3.04
CA LYS A 34 0.75 23.31 -3.43
C LYS A 34 -0.64 23.41 -2.79
N ASP A 35 -1.31 22.27 -2.59
CA ASP A 35 -2.64 22.21 -2.00
C ASP A 35 -2.62 22.42 -0.47
N LEU A 36 -1.43 22.40 0.17
CA LEU A 36 -1.28 22.73 1.59
C LEU A 36 -1.67 24.18 1.91
N ALA A 37 -1.70 25.06 0.92
CA ALA A 37 -2.19 26.43 1.08
C ALA A 37 -3.68 26.49 1.46
N GLU A 38 -4.49 25.52 1.02
CA GLU A 38 -5.94 25.50 1.28
C GLU A 38 -6.33 24.89 2.64
N ILE A 39 -5.34 24.35 3.35
CA ILE A 39 -5.54 23.70 4.64
C ILE A 39 -5.32 24.73 5.74
N PRO A 40 -6.16 24.78 6.78
CA PRO A 40 -5.97 25.71 7.88
C PRO A 40 -4.78 25.30 8.76
N ASP A 41 -4.08 26.30 9.31
CA ASP A 41 -2.81 26.08 10.03
C ASP A 41 -2.99 25.31 11.34
N ASN A 42 -4.19 25.32 11.92
CA ASN A 42 -4.51 24.51 13.11
C ASN A 42 -4.35 22.99 12.86
N ILE A 43 -4.56 22.53 11.62
CA ILE A 43 -4.38 21.13 11.21
C ILE A 43 -2.92 20.90 10.84
N LYS A 44 -2.32 21.77 10.02
CA LYS A 44 -0.90 21.68 9.63
C LYS A 44 0.03 21.63 10.82
N ASN A 45 -0.17 22.50 11.82
CA ASN A 45 0.69 22.56 13.00
C ASN A 45 0.56 21.33 13.93
N ARG A 46 -0.45 20.49 13.74
CA ARG A 46 -0.67 19.28 14.53
C ARG A 46 -0.28 18.00 13.80
N LEU A 47 0.07 18.09 12.53
CA LEU A 47 0.45 16.96 11.68
C LEU A 47 1.85 17.18 11.15
N GLU A 48 2.67 16.14 11.20
CA GLU A 48 3.95 16.10 10.50
C GLU A 48 3.68 15.67 9.05
N ILE A 49 3.78 16.61 8.12
CA ILE A 49 3.50 16.37 6.70
C ILE A 49 4.82 16.19 5.95
N LEU A 50 5.03 15.02 5.38
CA LEU A 50 6.25 14.64 4.67
C LEU A 50 5.96 14.45 3.17
N PRO A 51 6.47 15.33 2.29
CA PRO A 51 6.32 15.16 0.85
C PRO A 51 7.23 14.05 0.31
N VAL A 52 6.69 13.20 -0.56
CA VAL A 52 7.39 12.09 -1.20
C VAL A 52 7.11 12.04 -2.70
N LYS A 53 8.10 11.56 -3.47
CA LYS A 53 8.01 11.41 -4.93
C LYS A 53 8.08 9.96 -5.37
N TRP A 54 8.80 9.12 -4.61
CA TRP A 54 9.05 7.72 -4.95
C TRP A 54 8.62 6.78 -3.83
N MET A 55 8.20 5.58 -4.20
CA MET A 55 7.77 4.55 -3.26
C MET A 55 8.87 4.13 -2.28
N ASP A 56 10.13 4.16 -2.70
CA ASP A 56 11.27 3.85 -1.83
C ASP A 56 11.33 4.78 -0.60
N GLN A 57 11.00 6.07 -0.79
CA GLN A 57 10.93 7.03 0.32
C GLN A 57 9.78 6.71 1.28
N VAL A 58 8.65 6.24 0.75
CA VAL A 58 7.51 5.81 1.57
C VAL A 58 7.91 4.60 2.42
N LEU A 59 8.61 3.63 1.83
CA LEU A 59 9.06 2.43 2.53
C LEU A 59 10.06 2.77 3.64
N GLU A 60 10.99 3.69 3.38
CA GLU A 60 11.98 4.13 4.37
C GLU A 60 11.33 4.86 5.56
N LEU A 61 10.33 5.70 5.30
CA LEU A 61 9.66 6.48 6.34
C LEU A 61 8.58 5.70 7.10
N ALA A 62 7.94 4.73 6.45
CA ALA A 62 6.81 4.00 7.03
C ALA A 62 7.22 2.70 7.75
N LEU A 63 8.37 2.11 7.42
CA LEU A 63 8.83 0.85 8.00
C LEU A 63 9.89 1.09 9.07
N GLU A 64 9.77 0.40 10.21
CA GLU A 64 10.78 0.42 11.26
C GLU A 64 12.14 -0.18 10.79
N ARG A 65 12.09 -1.06 9.80
CA ARG A 65 13.26 -1.73 9.20
C ARG A 65 12.99 -2.10 7.76
N GLN A 66 14.03 -2.07 6.93
CA GLN A 66 13.90 -2.42 5.52
C GLN A 66 13.52 -3.90 5.35
N PRO A 67 12.59 -4.21 4.43
CA PRO A 67 12.16 -5.58 4.20
C PRO A 67 13.25 -6.37 3.49
N GLU A 68 13.62 -7.52 4.03
CA GLU A 68 14.54 -8.44 3.38
C GLU A 68 13.78 -9.43 2.47
N PRO A 69 14.28 -9.73 1.26
CA PRO A 69 13.70 -10.77 0.42
C PRO A 69 13.67 -12.09 1.16
N ARG A 70 12.49 -12.71 1.23
CA ARG A 70 12.36 -14.03 1.84
C ARG A 70 13.18 -15.03 1.00
N LYS A 71 14.15 -15.69 1.64
CA LYS A 71 14.89 -16.78 0.97
C LYS A 71 13.89 -17.85 0.53
N PRO A 72 13.96 -18.34 -0.72
CA PRO A 72 13.14 -19.47 -1.14
C PRO A 72 13.54 -20.66 -0.27
N THR A 73 12.66 -21.03 0.65
CA THR A 73 12.80 -22.27 1.41
C THR A 73 12.63 -23.42 0.43
N SER A 74 13.73 -24.05 0.07
CA SER A 74 13.75 -25.31 -0.70
C SER A 74 13.19 -26.52 0.08
N ASP A 75 12.55 -26.27 1.24
CA ASP A 75 12.07 -27.26 2.20
C ASP A 75 10.54 -27.38 2.22
N ALA A 76 9.85 -26.82 1.22
CA ALA A 76 8.48 -27.25 0.99
C ALA A 76 8.55 -28.70 0.49
N PRO A 77 7.99 -29.71 1.21
CA PRO A 77 7.85 -31.03 0.64
C PRO A 77 7.14 -30.90 -0.71
N PRO A 78 7.56 -31.67 -1.74
CA PRO A 78 6.93 -31.58 -3.05
C PRO A 78 5.43 -31.75 -2.85
N ILE A 79 4.67 -30.72 -3.23
CA ILE A 79 3.22 -30.79 -3.27
C ILE A 79 2.94 -31.99 -4.19
N PRO A 80 2.36 -33.09 -3.69
CA PRO A 80 2.08 -34.23 -4.55
C PRO A 80 1.22 -33.74 -5.70
N PRO A 81 1.46 -34.21 -6.94
CA PRO A 81 0.58 -33.86 -8.04
C PRO A 81 -0.83 -34.26 -7.64
N VAL A 82 -1.73 -33.28 -7.61
CA VAL A 82 -3.16 -33.53 -7.49
C VAL A 82 -3.51 -34.56 -8.56
N ALA A 83 -3.85 -35.77 -8.13
CA ALA A 83 -4.21 -36.84 -9.05
C ALA A 83 -5.42 -36.38 -9.85
N ASP A 84 -5.26 -36.34 -11.17
CA ASP A 84 -6.36 -36.22 -12.12
C ASP A 84 -7.47 -37.21 -11.75
N ASP A 85 -8.60 -36.70 -11.27
CA ASP A 85 -9.85 -37.47 -11.16
C ASP A 85 -10.31 -37.79 -12.59
N LYS A 86 -9.87 -38.94 -13.10
CA LYS A 86 -10.49 -39.56 -14.28
C LYS A 86 -11.78 -40.23 -13.85
N THR A 87 -12.85 -39.46 -13.75
CA THR A 87 -14.21 -40.00 -13.87
C THR A 87 -14.80 -39.55 -15.20
N SER A 88 -14.86 -40.48 -16.15
CA SER A 88 -15.62 -40.37 -17.40
C SER A 88 -16.49 -41.64 -17.54
N PRO A 89 -17.55 -41.66 -18.35
CA PRO A 89 -18.91 -41.30 -17.95
C PRO A 89 -19.89 -42.48 -18.11
N THR A 90 -20.83 -42.67 -17.18
CA THR A 90 -21.95 -43.60 -17.40
C THR A 90 -23.03 -42.90 -18.22
N VAL A 91 -23.03 -43.18 -19.52
CA VAL A 91 -24.16 -42.89 -20.42
C VAL A 91 -25.27 -43.89 -20.12
N VAL A 92 -26.43 -43.40 -19.70
CA VAL A 92 -27.69 -44.13 -19.70
C VAL A 92 -28.38 -43.85 -21.03
N THR A 93 -28.64 -44.89 -21.83
CA THR A 93 -29.46 -44.83 -23.04
C THR A 93 -30.71 -45.69 -22.82
N HIS A 94 -31.89 -45.14 -23.10
CA HIS A 94 -33.11 -45.91 -23.42
C HIS A 94 -33.11 -46.21 -24.91
#